data_AF-A0A8X7RB73-F1
#
_entry.id   AF-A0A8X7RB73-F1
#
_cell.length_a   1.000
_cell.length_b   1.000
_cell.length_c   1.000
_cell.angle_alpha   90.00
_cell.angle_beta   90.00
_cell.angle_gamma   90.00
#
_symmetry.space_group_name_H-M   'P 1'
#
loop_
_entity.id
_entity.type
_entity.pdbx_description
1 polymer ?
#
loop_
_entity_poly.entity_id
_entity_poly.type
_entity_poly.pdbx_seq_one_letter_code
_entity_poly.pdbx_strand_id
1 'polypeptide(L)'
;MDEFGMGSTNEASAFRFSLILVLKVTANQWDLTRVLGGSSGSSAAAIEARLCIVSPGLDLWLNASSLDVIGCFVSTVADAEMLLHAISGFESKSSKHVRPVLCLVLCIVRIAFFETECIFSLSQEAASHFVFVSIVLGCVLTEVPLPFFSLGVPAFYVLALSESSSNK
;
A
#
# COMPACT_ATOMS: atom_id res chain seq x y z
N MET A 1 -4.34 -12.81 -3.24
CA MET A 1 -3.70 -12.41 -1.97
C MET A 1 -2.79 -13.54 -1.51
N ASP A 2 -1.64 -13.20 -0.91
CA ASP A 2 -0.82 -14.17 -0.16
C ASP A 2 -1.63 -14.75 1.02
N GLU A 3 -1.37 -16.01 1.40
CA GLU A 3 -2.10 -16.68 2.47
C GLU A 3 -2.01 -15.90 3.79
N PHE A 4 -3.13 -15.68 4.49
CA PHE A 4 -3.25 -14.83 5.68
C PHE A 4 -2.73 -13.38 5.55
N GLY A 5 -2.56 -12.88 4.31
CA GLY A 5 -1.92 -11.58 4.09
C GLY A 5 -0.39 -11.62 4.28
N MET A 6 0.20 -12.80 4.36
CA MET A 6 1.61 -13.00 4.65
C MET A 6 2.42 -13.18 3.36
N GLY A 7 2.86 -12.06 2.78
CA GLY A 7 3.74 -12.09 1.61
C GLY A 7 3.75 -10.76 0.88
N SER A 8 4.72 -10.63 -0.03
CA SER A 8 4.96 -9.41 -0.81
C SER A 8 4.89 -9.65 -2.32
N THR A 9 4.41 -10.82 -2.77
CA THR A 9 4.45 -11.22 -4.19
C THR A 9 3.18 -11.86 -4.70
N ASN A 10 2.20 -12.18 -3.84
CA ASN A 10 1.00 -12.97 -4.14
C ASN A 10 1.27 -14.43 -4.59
N GLU A 11 2.51 -14.90 -4.52
CA GLU A 11 2.89 -16.25 -4.91
C GLU A 11 2.60 -17.29 -3.81
N ALA A 12 2.52 -16.86 -2.54
CA ALA A 12 2.26 -17.72 -1.39
C ALA A 12 0.76 -17.98 -1.19
N SER A 13 -0.05 -17.92 -2.25
CA SER A 13 -1.49 -18.17 -2.16
C SER A 13 -1.79 -19.67 -2.06
N ALA A 14 -2.52 -20.11 -1.02
CA ALA A 14 -2.91 -21.52 -0.83
C ALA A 14 -3.65 -22.15 -2.02
N PHE A 15 -4.31 -21.35 -2.85
CA PHE A 15 -5.07 -21.83 -4.02
C PHE A 15 -4.18 -22.22 -5.22
N ARG A 16 -2.85 -22.11 -5.11
CA ARG A 16 -1.88 -22.44 -6.18
C ARG A 16 -2.01 -23.86 -6.73
N PHE A 17 -2.51 -24.81 -5.93
CA PHE A 17 -2.44 -26.24 -6.25
C PHE A 17 -3.71 -26.86 -6.87
N SER A 18 -4.87 -26.19 -6.84
CA SER A 18 -6.15 -26.82 -7.24
C SER A 18 -6.73 -26.36 -8.57
N LEU A 19 -6.14 -25.38 -9.26
CA LEU A 19 -6.78 -24.75 -10.43
C LEU A 19 -5.84 -24.48 -11.60
N ILE A 20 -5.00 -25.46 -11.94
CA ILE A 20 -3.92 -25.34 -12.93
C ILE A 20 -4.39 -25.13 -14.39
N LEU A 21 -5.69 -25.00 -14.68
CA LEU A 21 -6.18 -24.94 -16.07
C LEU A 21 -7.18 -23.84 -16.44
N VAL A 22 -7.61 -22.96 -15.53
CA VAL A 22 -8.59 -21.90 -15.91
C VAL A 22 -8.24 -20.49 -15.41
N LEU A 23 -7.46 -20.33 -14.34
CA LEU A 23 -7.06 -19.01 -13.86
C LEU A 23 -5.54 -18.96 -13.75
N LYS A 24 -4.92 -18.46 -14.82
CA LYS A 24 -3.52 -18.04 -14.80
C LYS A 24 -3.33 -17.16 -13.57
N VAL A 25 -2.37 -17.52 -12.71
CA VAL A 25 -1.88 -16.75 -11.57
C VAL A 25 -2.00 -15.27 -11.89
N THR A 26 -2.64 -14.47 -11.01
CA THR A 26 -2.69 -13.02 -11.19
C THR A 26 -1.27 -12.56 -11.51
N ALA A 27 -1.06 -12.01 -12.70
CA ALA A 27 0.24 -11.64 -13.23
C ALA A 27 0.28 -10.14 -13.48
N ASN A 28 1.47 -9.57 -13.43
CA ASN A 28 1.66 -8.16 -13.70
C ASN A 28 1.31 -7.84 -15.15
N GLN A 29 0.37 -6.91 -15.34
CA GLN A 29 -0.15 -6.58 -16.66
C GLN A 29 0.84 -5.78 -17.49
N TRP A 30 1.76 -5.07 -16.84
CA TRP A 30 2.82 -4.31 -17.49
C TRP A 30 3.99 -5.19 -17.94
N ASP A 31 4.30 -6.24 -17.19
CA ASP A 31 5.37 -7.20 -17.51
C ASP A 31 5.09 -8.57 -16.88
N LEU A 32 4.72 -9.54 -17.73
CA LEU A 32 4.37 -10.90 -17.30
C LEU A 32 5.53 -11.67 -16.65
N THR A 33 6.77 -11.18 -16.76
CA THR A 33 7.93 -11.79 -16.11
C THR A 33 8.14 -11.30 -14.66
N ARG A 34 7.38 -10.29 -14.23
CA ARG A 34 7.50 -9.66 -12.91
C ARG A 34 6.33 -10.03 -12.00
N VAL A 35 6.63 -10.04 -10.71
CA VAL A 35 5.63 -10.17 -9.65
C VAL A 35 4.71 -8.94 -9.61
N LEU A 36 3.50 -9.13 -9.08
CA LEU A 36 2.48 -8.09 -8.92
C LEU A 36 2.66 -7.22 -7.66
N GLY A 37 3.55 -7.62 -6.76
CA GLY A 37 3.53 -7.16 -5.37
C GLY A 37 2.50 -7.93 -4.54
N GLY A 38 2.48 -7.66 -3.23
CA GLY A 38 1.60 -8.33 -2.29
C GLY A 38 1.54 -7.64 -0.93
N SER A 39 0.63 -8.06 -0.03
CA SER A 39 -0.27 -9.22 -0.18
C SER A 39 -1.53 -8.94 -1.00
N SER A 40 -1.88 -7.68 -1.22
CA SER A 40 -3.09 -7.27 -1.93
C SER A 40 -2.92 -7.09 -3.46
N GLY A 41 -1.87 -7.68 -4.05
CA GLY A 41 -1.52 -7.51 -5.48
C GLY A 41 -2.61 -7.93 -6.48
N SER A 42 -3.53 -8.83 -6.10
CA SER A 42 -4.68 -9.20 -6.93
C SER A 42 -5.74 -8.09 -7.02
N SER A 43 -5.89 -7.28 -5.97
CA SER A 43 -6.79 -6.12 -5.98
C SER A 43 -6.26 -5.03 -6.91
N ALA A 44 -4.94 -4.79 -6.88
CA ALA A 44 -4.27 -3.87 -7.81
C ALA A 44 -4.41 -4.35 -9.27
N ALA A 45 -4.11 -5.63 -9.54
CA ALA A 45 -4.22 -6.21 -10.88
C ALA A 45 -5.64 -6.14 -11.44
N ALA A 46 -6.68 -6.29 -10.61
CA ALA A 46 -8.07 -6.23 -11.06
C ALA A 46 -8.50 -4.83 -11.57
N ILE A 47 -7.94 -3.77 -10.97
CA ILE A 47 -8.20 -2.39 -11.41
C ILE A 47 -7.43 -2.06 -12.67
N GLU A 48 -6.16 -2.48 -12.74
CA GLU A 48 -5.38 -2.32 -13.98
C GLU A 48 -6.05 -3.04 -15.16
N ALA A 49 -6.59 -4.24 -14.89
CA ALA A 49 -7.32 -5.03 -15.88
C ALA A 49 -8.66 -4.43 -16.30
N ARG A 50 -9.10 -3.34 -15.64
CA ARG A 50 -10.45 -2.77 -15.74
C ARG A 50 -11.55 -3.81 -15.48
N LEU A 51 -11.28 -4.81 -14.64
CA LEU A 51 -12.26 -5.80 -14.19
C LEU A 51 -13.16 -5.22 -13.10
N CYS A 52 -12.68 -4.23 -12.35
CA CYS A 52 -13.46 -3.43 -11.42
C CYS A 52 -13.01 -1.97 -11.43
N ILE A 53 -13.94 -1.06 -11.09
CA ILE A 53 -13.69 0.39 -11.01
C ILE A 53 -12.95 0.74 -9.72
N VAL A 54 -13.32 0.06 -8.62
CA VAL A 54 -12.67 0.18 -7.32
C VAL A 54 -12.51 -1.21 -6.72
N SER A 55 -11.41 -1.42 -6.00
CA SER A 55 -11.17 -2.66 -5.26
C SER A 55 -10.69 -2.30 -3.85
N PRO A 56 -11.31 -2.83 -2.78
CA PRO A 56 -10.76 -2.69 -1.44
C PRO A 56 -9.38 -3.37 -1.40
N GLY A 57 -8.41 -2.60 -0.93
CA GLY A 57 -7.06 -3.07 -0.65
C GLY A 57 -6.95 -3.31 0.84
N LEU A 58 -6.29 -4.39 1.24
CA LEU A 58 -5.98 -4.62 2.63
C LEU A 58 -4.47 -4.54 2.76
N ASP A 59 -4.00 -3.56 3.53
CA ASP A 59 -2.61 -3.53 3.98
C ASP A 59 -2.54 -4.41 5.23
N LEU A 60 -2.76 -5.71 5.02
CA LEU A 60 -2.59 -6.75 6.02
C LEU A 60 -1.12 -7.13 6.01
N TRP A 61 -0.42 -6.68 7.04
CA TRP A 61 0.97 -7.02 7.23
C TRP A 61 1.02 -8.07 8.35
N LEU A 62 1.03 -9.35 7.95
CA LEU A 62 1.07 -10.51 8.85
C LEU A 62 -0.13 -10.66 9.82
N ASN A 63 -1.30 -10.07 9.53
CA ASN A 63 -2.48 -10.13 10.42
C ASN A 63 -2.16 -9.57 11.81
N ALA A 64 -1.44 -8.45 11.82
CA ALA A 64 -1.00 -7.75 13.01
C ALA A 64 -2.05 -6.72 13.42
N SER A 65 -2.81 -7.05 14.46
CA SER A 65 -3.92 -6.26 14.97
C SER A 65 -3.58 -4.79 15.29
N SER A 66 -2.33 -4.36 15.46
CA SER A 66 -1.99 -2.93 15.62
C SER A 66 -1.64 -2.23 14.30
N LEU A 67 -1.27 -2.99 13.27
CA LEU A 67 -0.78 -2.50 11.98
C LEU A 67 -1.81 -2.60 10.86
N ASP A 68 -2.78 -3.51 10.98
CA ASP A 68 -3.77 -3.75 9.94
C ASP A 68 -4.68 -2.54 9.72
N VAL A 69 -4.70 -2.05 8.47
CA VAL A 69 -5.55 -0.96 7.99
C VAL A 69 -6.16 -1.33 6.63
N ILE A 70 -7.45 -1.02 6.47
CA ILE A 70 -8.14 -1.15 5.18
C ILE A 70 -7.84 0.08 4.34
N GLY A 71 -7.38 -0.15 3.12
CA GLY A 71 -7.17 0.86 2.10
C GLY A 71 -8.02 0.61 0.86
N CYS A 72 -7.69 1.30 -0.22
CA CYS A 72 -8.35 1.13 -1.50
C CYS A 72 -7.37 1.26 -2.64
N PHE A 73 -7.62 0.48 -3.68
CA PHE A 73 -7.02 0.67 -4.99
C PHE A 73 -8.06 1.31 -5.90
N VAL A 74 -7.64 2.32 -6.66
CA VAL A 74 -8.45 3.07 -7.63
C VAL A 74 -7.54 3.58 -8.75
N SER A 75 -8.14 4.01 -9.85
CA SER A 75 -7.41 4.62 -10.97
C SER A 75 -7.24 6.14 -10.85
N THR A 76 -8.07 6.82 -10.04
CA THR A 76 -8.00 8.28 -9.87
C THR A 76 -8.03 8.68 -8.40
N VAL A 77 -7.42 9.83 -8.07
CA VAL A 77 -7.39 10.36 -6.69
C VAL A 77 -8.80 10.73 -6.21
N ALA A 78 -9.67 11.20 -7.11
CA ALA A 78 -11.05 11.53 -6.78
C ALA A 78 -11.85 10.29 -6.33
N ASP A 79 -11.67 9.16 -7.03
CA ASP A 79 -12.33 7.90 -6.66
C ASP A 79 -11.79 7.36 -5.32
N ALA A 80 -10.50 7.54 -5.03
CA ALA A 80 -9.90 7.19 -3.74
C ALA A 80 -10.56 7.99 -2.62
N GLU A 81 -10.70 9.31 -2.80
CA GLU A 81 -11.33 10.19 -1.82
C GLU A 81 -12.78 9.74 -1.55
N MET A 82 -13.55 9.50 -2.61
CA MET A 82 -14.95 9.07 -2.49
C MET A 82 -15.06 7.74 -1.73
N LEU A 83 -14.22 6.76 -2.06
CA LEU A 83 -14.29 5.46 -1.41
C LEU A 83 -13.76 5.50 0.02
N LEU A 84 -12.63 6.17 0.27
CA LEU A 84 -12.10 6.35 1.63
C LEU A 84 -13.11 7.08 2.51
N HIS A 85 -13.75 8.12 2.01
CA HIS A 85 -14.81 8.82 2.73
C HIS A 85 -15.99 7.88 3.05
N ALA A 86 -16.37 7.00 2.13
CA ALA A 86 -17.45 6.04 2.32
C ALA A 86 -17.12 4.93 3.35
N ILE A 87 -15.88 4.46 3.40
CA ILE A 87 -15.47 3.38 4.32
C ILE A 87 -14.92 3.90 5.65
N SER A 88 -14.48 5.16 5.72
CA SER A 88 -14.02 5.79 6.95
C SER A 88 -15.18 6.14 7.86
N GLY A 89 -14.99 5.97 9.16
CA GLY A 89 -16.03 6.27 10.12
C GLY A 89 -15.78 5.64 11.47
N PHE A 90 -16.57 6.09 12.45
CA PHE A 90 -16.62 5.44 13.74
C PHE A 90 -17.45 4.15 13.61
N GLU A 91 -16.84 3.02 14.00
CA GLU A 91 -17.55 1.77 14.15
C GLU A 91 -17.59 1.40 15.63
N SER A 92 -18.78 1.16 16.18
CA SER A 92 -18.95 0.83 17.61
C SER A 92 -18.31 -0.51 18.03
N LYS A 93 -18.01 -1.37 17.06
CA LYS A 93 -17.43 -2.71 17.28
C LYS A 93 -15.91 -2.73 17.16
N SER A 94 -15.30 -1.65 16.68
CA SER A 94 -13.86 -1.50 16.55
C SER A 94 -13.37 -0.39 17.46
N SER A 95 -12.34 -0.66 18.25
CA SER A 95 -11.65 0.38 19.02
C SER A 95 -10.68 1.21 18.16
N LYS A 96 -10.44 0.78 16.92
CA LYS A 96 -9.66 1.55 15.94
C LYS A 96 -10.59 2.51 15.21
N HIS A 97 -10.31 3.80 15.33
CA HIS A 97 -11.07 4.84 14.65
C HIS A 97 -10.19 5.55 13.64
N VAL A 98 -10.62 5.51 12.38
CA VAL A 98 -10.02 6.30 11.31
C VAL A 98 -10.93 7.48 11.08
N ARG A 99 -10.41 8.69 11.26
CA ARG A 99 -11.14 9.92 10.92
C ARG A 99 -11.19 10.05 9.39
N PRO A 100 -12.34 10.42 8.80
CA PRO A 100 -12.39 10.72 7.38
C PRO A 100 -11.36 11.79 7.03
N VAL A 101 -10.53 11.52 6.03
CA VAL A 101 -9.63 12.52 5.47
C VAL A 101 -10.49 13.41 4.57
N LEU A 102 -10.84 14.62 5.04
CA LEU A 102 -11.38 15.64 4.15
C LEU A 102 -10.27 16.12 3.22
N CYS A 103 -10.62 16.26 1.93
CA CYS A 103 -9.85 16.90 0.89
C CYS A 103 -8.93 18.01 1.43
N LEU A 104 -7.62 17.87 1.20
CA LEU A 104 -6.63 18.90 1.47
C LEU A 104 -6.93 20.12 0.58
N VAL A 105 -7.72 21.04 1.12
CA VAL A 105 -7.87 22.40 0.59
C VAL A 105 -6.47 23.01 0.44
N LEU A 106 -6.21 23.56 -0.76
CA LEU A 106 -5.11 24.42 -1.25
C LEU A 106 -4.28 25.20 -0.20
N CYS A 107 -3.67 24.50 0.74
CA CYS A 107 -2.65 25.04 1.63
C CYS A 107 -1.27 24.78 1.04
N ILE A 108 -0.33 25.69 1.30
CA ILE A 108 1.08 25.49 0.98
C ILE A 108 1.53 24.17 1.64
N VAL A 109 1.75 23.14 0.82
CA VAL A 109 2.14 21.82 1.30
C VAL A 109 3.64 21.83 1.58
N ARG A 110 4.01 21.46 2.81
CA ARG A 110 5.40 21.20 3.18
C ARG A 110 5.66 19.71 3.03
N ILE A 111 6.60 19.35 2.17
CA ILE A 111 6.98 17.97 1.91
C ILE A 111 8.37 17.76 2.51
N ALA A 112 8.44 16.88 3.51
CA ALA A 112 9.71 16.43 4.06
C ALA A 112 10.24 15.26 3.22
N PHE A 113 11.51 15.32 2.81
CA PHE A 113 12.20 14.19 2.18
C PHE A 113 13.34 13.71 3.07
N PHE A 114 13.64 12.41 3.02
CA PHE A 114 14.73 11.79 3.76
C PHE A 114 15.75 11.22 2.76
N GLU A 115 17.03 11.30 3.13
CA GLU A 115 18.16 11.01 2.26
C GLU A 115 18.14 9.58 1.69
N THR A 116 18.65 9.48 0.47
CA THR A 116 18.31 8.55 -0.62
C THR A 116 18.86 7.12 -0.54
N GLU A 117 19.48 6.67 0.55
CA GLU A 117 20.06 5.33 0.58
C GLU A 117 19.01 4.20 0.47
N CYS A 118 17.77 4.43 0.91
CA CYS A 118 16.68 3.46 0.75
C CYS A 118 15.85 3.64 -0.55
N ILE A 119 16.07 4.70 -1.32
CA ILE A 119 15.37 4.99 -2.58
C ILE A 119 16.03 4.27 -3.77
N PHE A 120 17.13 3.53 -3.55
CA PHE A 120 17.90 2.82 -4.58
C PHE A 120 17.13 1.80 -5.45
N SER A 121 15.84 1.54 -5.16
CA SER A 121 14.96 0.73 -6.01
C SER A 121 14.11 1.54 -7.02
N LEU A 122 14.07 2.88 -6.90
CA LEU A 122 13.37 3.76 -7.83
C LEU A 122 14.34 4.32 -8.87
N SER A 123 13.88 4.44 -10.12
CA SER A 123 14.65 5.12 -11.17
C SER A 123 14.94 6.56 -10.70
N GLN A 124 16.21 6.96 -10.79
CA GLN A 124 16.67 8.30 -10.43
C GLN A 124 15.93 9.39 -11.23
N GLU A 125 15.41 9.04 -12.42
CA GLU A 125 14.58 9.94 -13.23
C GLU A 125 13.24 10.24 -12.55
N ALA A 126 12.53 9.23 -12.04
CA ALA A 126 11.24 9.42 -11.38
C ALA A 126 11.35 10.36 -10.16
N ALA A 127 12.42 10.20 -9.37
CA ALA A 127 12.67 11.06 -8.21
C ALA A 127 12.91 12.52 -8.64
N SER A 128 13.70 12.75 -9.69
CA SER A 128 13.97 14.10 -10.20
C SER A 128 12.71 14.78 -10.77
N HIS A 129 11.86 14.02 -11.47
CA HIS A 129 10.56 14.49 -11.95
C HIS A 129 9.61 14.87 -10.80
N PHE A 130 9.58 14.07 -9.73
CA PHE A 130 8.76 14.36 -8.56
C PHE A 130 9.15 15.68 -7.88
N VAL A 131 10.46 15.92 -7.71
CA VAL A 131 10.97 17.18 -7.15
C VAL A 131 10.57 18.36 -8.02
N PHE A 132 10.73 18.24 -9.34
CA PHE A 132 10.37 19.29 -10.28
C PHE A 132 8.87 19.64 -10.20
N VAL A 133 7.99 18.64 -10.27
CA VAL A 133 6.53 18.85 -10.19
C VAL A 133 6.12 19.47 -8.86
N SER A 134 6.74 19.05 -7.75
CA SER A 134 6.45 19.58 -6.42
C SER A 134 6.79 21.07 -6.30
N ILE A 135 7.91 21.50 -6.88
CA ILE A 135 8.31 22.92 -6.90
C ILE A 135 7.34 23.75 -7.75
N VAL A 136 6.95 23.24 -8.93
CA VAL A 136 5.98 23.91 -9.82
C VAL A 136 4.62 24.10 -9.14
N LEU A 137 4.20 23.14 -8.31
CA LEU A 137 2.97 23.21 -7.53
C LEU A 137 3.08 24.12 -6.30
N GLY A 138 4.24 24.72 -6.03
CA GLY A 138 4.46 25.64 -4.91
C GLY A 138 4.68 24.95 -3.56
N CYS A 139 5.04 23.66 -3.56
CA CYS A 139 5.36 22.93 -2.34
C CYS A 139 6.73 23.36 -1.80
N VAL A 140 6.86 23.39 -0.47
CA VAL A 140 8.15 23.65 0.20
C VAL A 140 8.79 22.32 0.54
N LEU A 141 9.96 22.04 -0.04
CA LEU A 141 10.72 20.82 0.18
C LEU A 141 11.77 21.04 1.29
N THR A 142 11.77 20.16 2.29
CA THR A 142 12.74 20.21 3.40
C THR A 142 13.34 18.84 3.64
N GLU A 143 14.66 18.77 3.79
CA GLU A 143 15.32 17.52 4.17
C GLU A 143 15.20 17.28 5.67
N VAL A 144 14.81 16.07 6.07
CA VAL A 144 14.63 15.69 7.47
C VAL A 144 15.33 14.35 7.73
N PRO A 145 16.30 14.29 8.66
CA PRO A 145 16.98 13.04 9.00
C PRO A 145 16.09 12.11 9.84
N LEU A 146 16.05 10.83 9.46
CA LEU A 146 15.39 9.73 10.17
C LEU A 146 16.42 8.68 10.63
N PRO A 147 17.12 8.91 11.77
CA PRO A 147 18.26 8.09 12.19
C PRO A 147 17.91 6.63 12.50
N PHE A 148 16.63 6.33 12.75
CA PHE A 148 16.14 4.99 13.11
C PHE A 148 15.41 4.28 11.96
N PHE A 149 15.43 4.81 10.74
CA PHE A 149 14.68 4.24 9.62
C PHE A 149 15.11 2.79 9.30
N SER A 150 16.40 2.48 9.43
CA SER A 150 16.94 1.13 9.22
C SER A 150 16.41 0.09 10.22
N LEU A 151 15.94 0.53 11.40
CA LEU A 151 15.31 -0.34 12.38
C LEU A 151 13.84 -0.65 12.06
N GLY A 152 13.25 0.00 11.05
CA GLY A 152 11.85 -0.17 10.68
C GLY A 152 11.53 -1.61 10.29
N VAL A 153 12.30 -2.20 9.37
CA VAL A 153 12.11 -3.60 8.92
C VAL A 153 12.25 -4.62 10.07
N PRO A 154 13.33 -4.63 10.88
CA PRO A 154 13.45 -5.60 11.96
C PRO A 154 12.40 -5.39 13.06
N ALA A 155 12.08 -4.15 13.44
CA ALA A 155 11.03 -3.87 14.41
C ALA A 155 9.66 -4.35 13.90
N PHE A 156 9.39 -4.11 12.62
CA PHE A 156 8.19 -4.56 11.94
C PHE A 156 8.04 -6.08 12.02
N TYR A 157 9.06 -6.86 11.65
CA TYR A 157 8.97 -8.32 11.69
C TYR A 157 8.74 -8.87 13.10
N VAL A 158 9.39 -8.30 14.11
CA VAL A 158 9.20 -8.74 15.51
C VAL A 158 7.76 -8.48 15.96
N LEU A 159 7.25 -7.27 15.77
CA LEU A 159 5.89 -6.89 16.18
C LEU A 159 4.85 -7.70 15.42
N ALA A 160 4.96 -7.73 14.10
CA ALA A 160 3.96 -8.33 13.25
C ALA A 160 3.88 -9.86 13.45
N LEU A 161 5.01 -10.55 13.62
CA LEU A 161 5.01 -11.98 13.98
C LEU A 161 4.46 -12.24 15.38
N SER A 162 4.76 -11.36 16.34
CA SER A 162 4.27 -11.51 17.72
C SER A 162 2.75 -11.41 17.80
N GLU A 163 2.14 -10.47 17.08
CA GLU A 163 0.69 -10.31 17.02
C GLU A 163 0.02 -11.40 16.19
N SER A 164 0.62 -11.78 15.06
CA SER A 164 0.16 -12.90 14.23
C SER A 164 0.04 -14.19 15.04
N SER A 165 1.04 -14.47 15.89
CA SER A 165 1.04 -15.63 16.80
C SER A 165 -0.07 -15.59 17.86
N SER A 166 -0.50 -14.38 18.24
CA SER A 166 -1.55 -14.18 19.25
C SER A 166 -2.96 -14.33 18.69
N ASN A 167 -3.17 -14.13 17.39
CA ASN A 167 -4.48 -14.17 16.72
C ASN A 167 -4.97 -15.61 16.42
N LYS A 168 -4.66 -16.58 17.29
CA LYS A 168 -5.12 -17.98 17.18
C LYS A 168 -6.59 -18.17 17.53
#